data_AF-A0A2N5X8Y4-F1
#
_entry.id   AF-A0A2N5X8Y4-F1
#
_cell.length_a   1.000
_cell.length_b   1.000
_cell.length_c   1.000
_cell.angle_alpha   90.00
_cell.angle_beta   90.00
_cell.angle_gamma   90.00
#
_symmetry.space_group_name_H-M   'P 1'
#
loop_
_entity.id
_entity.type
_entity.pdbx_description
1 polymer ?
#
loop_
_entity_poly.entity_id
_entity_poly.type
_entity_poly.pdbx_seq_one_letter_code
_entity_poly.pdbx_strand_id
1 'polypeptide(L)'
;MKKNTGARRAASALMIACLMVPQALMAQSAIDESPNEWAMVGDLLVARPVGLVMTAGGAAVWLVSLPFTLLAGHAGEAAETLVLGPGESTFMRCLGCRNTGYTNKDVESIRAAREADSASE
;
A
#
# COMPACT_ATOMS: atom_id res chain seq x y z
N MET A 1 2.50 -13.38 -45.75
CA MET A 1 2.00 -12.92 -44.43
C MET A 1 3.08 -13.19 -43.39
N LYS A 2 3.82 -12.16 -42.95
CA LYS A 2 4.95 -12.28 -42.01
C LYS A 2 4.38 -12.42 -40.59
N LYS A 3 4.40 -13.64 -40.02
CA LYS A 3 3.85 -13.90 -38.68
C LYS A 3 4.68 -13.14 -37.64
N ASN A 4 4.08 -12.14 -36.99
CA ASN A 4 4.69 -11.37 -35.90
C ASN A 4 4.80 -12.22 -34.62
N THR A 5 5.72 -13.19 -34.64
CA THR A 5 6.04 -14.06 -33.49
C THR A 5 6.44 -13.24 -32.26
N GLY A 6 7.05 -12.06 -32.45
CA GLY A 6 7.38 -11.12 -31.37
C GLY A 6 6.14 -10.55 -30.66
N ALA A 7 5.11 -10.14 -31.40
CA ALA A 7 3.87 -9.62 -30.82
C ALA A 7 3.12 -10.69 -30.02
N ARG A 8 3.16 -11.95 -30.48
CA ARG A 8 2.58 -13.09 -29.76
C ARG A 8 3.34 -13.41 -28.47
N ARG A 9 4.67 -13.31 -28.47
CA ARG A 9 5.50 -13.50 -27.27
C ARG A 9 5.31 -12.40 -26.23
N ALA A 10 5.19 -11.14 -26.69
CA ALA A 10 4.89 -10.01 -25.82
C ALA A 10 3.49 -10.13 -25.19
N ALA A 11 2.49 -10.51 -25.98
CA ALA A 11 1.14 -10.75 -25.49
C ALA A 11 1.09 -11.92 -24.47
N SER A 12 1.82 -13.01 -24.71
CA SER A 12 1.89 -14.11 -23.75
C SER A 12 2.62 -13.71 -22.45
N ALA A 13 3.68 -12.92 -22.53
CA ALA A 13 4.41 -12.44 -21.35
C ALA A 13 3.55 -11.51 -20.49
N LEU A 14 2.79 -10.61 -21.13
CA LEU A 14 1.86 -9.72 -20.44
C LEU A 14 0.73 -10.50 -19.74
N MET A 15 0.16 -11.51 -20.40
CA MET A 15 -0.87 -12.36 -19.80
C MET A 15 -0.32 -13.12 -18.58
N ILE A 16 0.86 -13.73 -18.71
CA ILE A 16 1.50 -14.45 -17.58
C ILE A 16 1.76 -13.49 -16.41
N ALA A 17 2.20 -12.25 -16.68
CA ALA A 17 2.40 -11.24 -15.64
C ALA A 17 1.07 -10.86 -14.95
N CYS A 18 0.00 -10.62 -15.71
CA CYS A 18 -1.33 -10.32 -15.14
C CYS A 18 -1.88 -11.46 -14.28
N LEU A 19 -1.55 -12.72 -14.59
CA LEU A 19 -1.96 -13.89 -13.81
C LEU A 19 -1.10 -14.14 -12.56
N MET A 20 0.17 -13.70 -12.55
CA MET A 20 1.09 -13.88 -11.43
C MET A 20 0.96 -12.79 -10.34
N VAL A 21 0.60 -11.55 -10.71
CA VAL A 21 0.48 -10.42 -9.75
C VAL A 21 -0.51 -10.71 -8.61
N PRO A 22 -1.71 -11.29 -8.83
CA PRO A 22 -2.63 -11.61 -7.75
C PRO A 22 -2.11 -12.70 -6.81
N GLN A 23 -1.30 -13.64 -7.31
CA GLN A 23 -0.77 -14.76 -6.52
C GLN A 23 0.28 -14.28 -5.51
N ALA A 24 1.11 -13.29 -5.90
CA ALA A 24 2.09 -12.67 -5.01
C ALA A 24 1.42 -11.87 -3.88
N LEU A 25 0.29 -11.23 -4.16
CA LEU A 25 -0.51 -10.50 -3.17
C LEU A 25 -1.16 -11.43 -2.14
N MET A 26 -1.56 -12.64 -2.55
CA MET A 26 -2.20 -13.63 -1.66
C MET A 26 -1.19 -14.47 -0.85
N ALA A 27 0.06 -14.60 -1.31
CA ALA A 27 1.12 -15.31 -0.61
C ALA A 27 1.64 -14.59 0.65
N GLN A 28 1.23 -13.33 0.88
CA GLN A 28 1.57 -12.55 2.07
C GLN A 28 0.85 -13.02 3.35
N SER A 29 0.02 -14.07 3.27
CA SER A 29 -0.79 -14.59 4.37
C SER A 29 -0.09 -15.64 5.27
N ALA A 30 1.17 -15.99 4.99
CA ALA A 30 1.88 -17.07 5.68
C ALA A 30 3.12 -16.63 6.48
N ILE A 31 3.30 -15.33 6.77
CA ILE A 31 4.39 -14.85 7.62
C ILE A 31 3.84 -14.51 9.01
N ASP A 32 4.22 -15.38 9.93
CA ASP A 32 4.07 -15.42 11.39
C ASP A 32 3.68 -14.09 12.09
N GLU A 33 2.56 -14.14 12.82
CA GLU A 33 2.06 -13.13 13.76
C GLU A 33 2.81 -13.24 15.11
N SER A 34 4.13 -13.16 15.05
CA SER A 34 4.96 -12.79 16.20
C SER A 34 5.39 -11.34 16.00
N PRO A 35 5.60 -10.52 17.05
CA PRO A 35 6.14 -9.17 16.92
C PRO A 35 7.61 -9.26 16.51
N ASN A 36 7.85 -9.72 15.30
CA ASN A 36 9.15 -9.89 14.70
C ASN A 36 9.60 -8.51 14.23
N GLU A 37 10.70 -8.04 14.82
CA GLU A 37 11.44 -6.83 14.41
C GLU A 37 11.61 -6.79 12.88
N TRP A 38 11.76 -7.98 12.27
CA TRP A 38 11.83 -8.21 10.84
C TRP A 38 10.56 -7.83 10.04
N ALA A 39 9.33 -8.00 10.56
CA ALA A 39 8.15 -7.54 9.84
C ALA A 39 8.00 -6.02 9.93
N MET A 40 8.42 -5.39 11.03
CA MET A 40 8.45 -3.94 11.13
C MET A 40 9.49 -3.33 10.18
N VAL A 41 10.70 -3.92 10.12
CA VAL A 41 11.74 -3.51 9.18
C VAL A 41 11.33 -3.79 7.73
N GLY A 42 10.71 -4.93 7.46
CA GLY A 42 10.18 -5.27 6.13
C GLY A 42 9.05 -4.34 5.68
N ASP A 43 8.14 -3.98 6.59
CA ASP A 43 7.09 -3.00 6.32
C ASP A 43 7.69 -1.61 6.02
N LEU A 44 8.72 -1.19 6.77
CA LEU A 44 9.38 0.10 6.58
C LEU A 44 10.25 0.18 5.31
N LEU A 45 11.03 -0.87 5.02
CA LEU A 45 12.01 -0.85 3.93
C LEU A 45 11.45 -1.36 2.60
N VAL A 46 10.41 -2.17 2.63
CA VAL A 46 9.85 -2.79 1.41
C VAL A 46 8.41 -2.33 1.20
N ALA A 47 7.52 -2.59 2.15
CA ALA A 47 6.09 -2.33 1.94
C ALA A 47 5.78 -0.83 1.75
N ARG A 48 6.34 0.05 2.59
CA ARG A 48 6.12 1.51 2.50
C ARG A 48 6.71 2.13 1.23
N PRO A 49 7.97 1.83 0.80
CA PRO A 49 8.49 2.33 -0.47
C PRO A 49 7.71 1.81 -1.68
N VAL A 50 7.28 0.55 -1.65
CA VAL A 50 6.41 0.00 -2.71
C VAL A 50 5.07 0.71 -2.73
N GLY A 51 4.46 0.94 -1.57
CA GLY A 51 3.23 1.75 -1.44
C GLY A 51 3.41 3.16 -1.99
N LEU A 52 4.55 3.81 -1.70
CA LEU A 52 4.89 5.13 -2.22
C LEU A 52 5.00 5.14 -3.74
N VAL A 53 5.63 4.12 -4.33
CA VAL A 53 5.71 3.96 -5.79
C VAL A 53 4.32 3.76 -6.39
N MET A 54 3.44 2.99 -5.74
CA MET A 54 2.07 2.82 -6.17
C MET A 54 1.26 4.12 -6.09
N THR A 55 1.39 4.88 -5.01
CA THR A 55 0.76 6.21 -4.87
C THR A 55 1.27 7.18 -5.93
N ALA A 56 2.59 7.22 -6.17
CA ALA A 56 3.19 8.05 -7.21
C ALA A 56 2.73 7.65 -8.62
N GLY A 57 2.62 6.34 -8.89
CA GLY A 57 2.08 5.81 -10.13
C GLY A 57 0.61 6.17 -10.32
N GLY A 58 -0.21 6.03 -9.29
CA GLY A 58 -1.62 6.45 -9.27
C GLY A 58 -1.78 7.95 -9.55
N ALA A 59 -0.91 8.77 -8.95
CA ALA A 59 -0.86 10.21 -9.21
C ALA A 59 -0.46 10.53 -10.66
N ALA A 60 0.51 9.81 -11.22
CA ALA A 60 0.90 9.98 -12.62
C ALA A 60 -0.24 9.62 -13.59
N VAL A 61 -0.96 8.52 -13.31
CA VAL A 61 -2.15 8.14 -14.10
C VAL A 61 -3.26 9.18 -13.96
N TRP A 62 -3.48 9.70 -12.75
CA TRP A 62 -4.45 10.78 -12.52
C TRP A 62 -4.08 12.04 -13.33
N LEU A 63 -2.81 12.44 -13.38
CA LEU A 63 -2.32 13.56 -14.17
C LEU A 63 -2.57 13.39 -15.68
N VAL A 64 -2.42 12.17 -16.21
CA VAL A 64 -2.74 11.89 -17.63
C VAL A 64 -4.25 11.89 -17.86
N SER A 65 -5.04 11.47 -16.87
CA SER A 65 -6.51 11.45 -16.95
C SER A 65 -7.18 12.80 -16.70
N LEU A 66 -6.46 13.75 -16.09
CA LEU A 66 -6.93 15.08 -15.69
C LEU A 66 -7.71 15.85 -16.78
N PRO A 67 -7.25 15.94 -18.05
CA PRO A 67 -8.01 16.62 -19.09
C PRO A 67 -9.40 15.99 -19.32
N PHE A 68 -9.54 14.68 -19.15
CA PHE A 68 -10.83 13.99 -19.28
C PHE A 68 -11.68 14.13 -18.02
N THR A 69 -11.08 13.98 -16.84
CA THR A 69 -11.81 14.06 -15.56
C THR A 69 -12.28 15.47 -15.24
N LEU A 70 -11.57 16.51 -15.70
CA LEU A 70 -12.02 17.90 -15.61
C LEU A 70 -13.21 18.17 -16.52
N LEU A 71 -13.17 17.68 -17.77
CA LEU A 71 -14.33 17.78 -18.67
C LEU A 71 -15.54 17.01 -18.14
N ALA A 72 -15.30 15.89 -17.46
CA ALA A 72 -16.35 15.09 -16.81
C ALA A 72 -16.84 15.67 -15.48
N GLY A 73 -16.14 16.65 -14.89
CA GLY A 73 -16.51 17.25 -13.60
C GLY A 73 -16.20 16.40 -12.35
N HIS A 74 -15.43 15.32 -12.48
CA HIS A 74 -15.15 14.36 -11.40
C HIS A 74 -13.64 14.20 -11.10
N ALA A 75 -12.84 15.25 -11.36
CA ALA A 75 -11.39 15.21 -11.13
C ALA A 75 -11.01 14.96 -9.66
N GLY A 76 -11.80 15.48 -8.71
CA GLY A 76 -11.57 15.29 -7.26
C GLY A 76 -11.79 13.84 -6.82
N GLU A 77 -12.92 13.24 -7.20
CA GLU A 77 -13.24 11.83 -6.91
C GLU A 77 -12.18 10.86 -7.48
N ALA A 78 -11.71 11.16 -8.70
CA ALA A 78 -10.63 10.40 -9.33
C ALA A 78 -9.31 10.54 -8.54
N ALA A 79 -8.98 11.74 -8.05
CA ALA A 79 -7.78 11.94 -7.23
C ALA A 79 -7.89 11.19 -5.90
N GLU A 80 -9.08 11.19 -5.30
CA GLU A 80 -9.35 10.52 -4.03
C GLU A 80 -9.14 9.01 -4.13
N THR A 81 -9.65 8.42 -5.21
CA THR A 81 -9.52 6.98 -5.43
C THR A 81 -8.13 6.56 -5.88
N LEU A 82 -7.50 7.31 -6.80
CA LEU A 82 -6.23 6.93 -7.43
C LEU A 82 -4.99 7.34 -6.62
N VAL A 83 -5.13 8.34 -5.73
CA VAL A 83 -3.99 8.94 -5.02
C VAL A 83 -4.19 8.90 -3.52
N LEU A 84 -5.30 9.46 -3.01
CA LEU A 84 -5.50 9.59 -1.56
C LEU A 84 -5.71 8.22 -0.90
N GLY A 85 -6.54 7.34 -1.46
CA GLY A 85 -6.75 5.98 -0.92
C GLY A 85 -5.45 5.15 -0.82
N PRO A 86 -4.65 5.04 -1.89
CA PRO A 86 -3.33 4.41 -1.83
C PRO A 86 -2.36 5.11 -0.87
N GLY A 87 -2.40 6.44 -0.80
CA GLY A 87 -1.61 7.22 0.14
C GLY A 87 -1.96 6.93 1.61
N GLU A 88 -3.24 6.89 1.95
CA GLU A 88 -3.72 6.61 3.30
C GLU A 88 -3.32 5.21 3.76
N SER A 89 -3.52 4.20 2.91
CA SER A 89 -3.12 2.82 3.21
C SER A 89 -1.60 2.62 3.37
N THR A 90 -0.79 3.52 2.80
CA THR A 90 0.68 3.48 2.89
C THR A 90 1.21 4.28 4.08
N PHE A 91 0.70 5.50 4.29
CA PHE A 91 1.24 6.44 5.28
C PHE A 91 0.49 6.41 6.61
N MET A 92 -0.83 6.20 6.60
CA MET A 92 -1.68 6.22 7.80
C MET A 92 -1.93 4.82 8.39
N ARG A 93 -1.36 3.77 7.78
CA ARG A 93 -1.39 2.41 8.33
C ARG A 93 -0.32 2.29 9.43
N CYS A 94 -0.71 1.71 10.57
CA CYS A 94 0.24 1.40 11.64
C CYS A 94 1.38 0.51 11.13
N LEU A 95 2.60 0.75 11.64
CA LEU A 95 3.78 -0.04 11.31
C LEU A 95 3.53 -1.50 11.72
N GLY A 96 3.58 -2.43 10.76
CA GLY A 96 3.30 -3.85 11.01
C GLY A 96 1.82 -4.24 11.21
N CYS A 97 0.87 -3.30 11.12
CA CYS A 97 -0.56 -3.62 11.22
C CYS A 97 -1.20 -3.78 9.84
N ARG A 98 -2.06 -4.78 9.65
CA ARG A 98 -2.72 -5.01 8.35
C ARG A 98 -3.91 -4.10 8.08
N ASN A 99 -4.55 -3.56 9.12
CA ASN A 99 -5.65 -2.60 9.02
C ASN A 99 -5.15 -1.16 9.18
N THR A 100 -5.81 -0.22 8.50
CA THR A 100 -5.57 1.22 8.64
C THR A 100 -6.04 1.71 10.01
N GLY A 101 -5.40 2.74 10.55
CA GLY A 101 -5.70 3.31 11.87
C GLY A 101 -4.53 3.23 12.85
N TYR A 102 -4.67 3.93 13.98
CA TYR A 102 -3.66 4.03 15.05
C TYR A 102 -3.90 2.97 16.12
N THR A 103 -2.85 2.25 16.54
CA THR A 103 -2.98 1.20 17.56
C THR A 103 -2.97 1.72 18.99
N ASN A 104 -2.51 2.97 19.23
CA ASN A 104 -2.43 3.64 20.54
C ASN A 104 -1.77 2.85 21.70
N LYS A 105 -1.06 1.75 21.41
CA LYS A 105 -0.41 0.90 22.43
C LYS A 105 0.65 1.67 23.23
N ASP A 106 1.31 2.60 22.56
CA ASP A 106 2.24 3.57 23.10
C ASP A 106 1.57 4.50 24.12
N VAL A 107 0.38 5.03 23.81
CA VAL A 107 -0.41 5.87 24.74
C VAL A 107 -0.82 5.08 25.98
N GLU A 108 -1.29 3.85 25.80
CA GLU A 108 -1.68 2.95 26.90
C GLU A 108 -0.48 2.62 27.80
N SER A 109 0.69 2.34 27.21
CA SER A 109 1.91 2.06 27.97
C SER A 109 2.40 3.25 28.79
N ILE A 110 2.34 4.47 28.22
CA ILE A 110 2.71 5.71 28.92
C ILE A 110 1.72 6.00 30.05
N ARG A 111 0.42 5.76 29.82
CA ARG A 111 -0.62 5.92 30.84
C ARG A 111 -0.40 4.97 32.00
N ALA A 112 -0.12 3.69 31.72
CA ALA A 112 0.18 2.69 32.74
C ALA A 112 1.45 3.05 33.54
N ALA A 113 2.50 3.56 32.88
CA ALA A 113 3.72 4.01 33.56
C ALA A 113 3.44 5.20 34.50
N ARG A 114 2.60 6.15 34.09
CA ARG A 114 2.18 7.29 34.92
C ARG A 114 1.31 6.88 36.09
N GLU A 115 0.40 5.91 35.90
CA GLU A 115 -0.41 5.35 36.97
C GLU A 115 0.46 4.64 38.02
N ALA A 116 1.49 3.91 37.59
CA ALA A 116 2.44 3.26 38.49
C ALA A 116 3.28 4.25 39.31
N ASP A 117 3.71 5.36 38.70
CA ASP A 117 4.46 6.43 39.38
C ASP A 117 3.58 7.10 40.45
N SER A 118 2.32 7.44 40.10
CA SER A 118 1.36 8.06 41.03
C SER A 118 0.88 7.16 42.17
N ALA A 119 1.02 5.84 42.04
CA ALA A 119 0.70 4.89 43.09
C ALA A 119 1.87 4.65 44.05
N SER A 120 3.06 5.15 43.70
CA SER A 120 4.28 5.02 44.51
C SER A 120 4.59 6.24 45.39
N GLU A 121 3.85 7.34 45.19
CA GLU A 121 3.82 8.54 46.06
C GLU A 121 2.70 8.44 47.12
#